data_AF-A0AAW2PRN1-F1
#
_entry.id   AF-A0AAW2PRN1-F1
#
_cell.length_a   1.000
_cell.length_b   1.000
_cell.length_c   1.000
_cell.angle_alpha   90.00
_cell.angle_beta   90.00
_cell.angle_gamma   90.00
#
_symmetry.space_group_name_H-M   'P 1'
#
loop_
_entity.id
_entity.type
_entity.pdbx_description
1 polymer ?
#
loop_
_entity_poly.entity_id
_entity_poly.type
_entity_poly.pdbx_seq_one_letter_code
_entity_poly.pdbx_strand_id
1 'polypeptide(L)'
;MSSKEKPTLGGTRIKTRKRNIAAPLDPASFSDAVVQIYLDNAGDLVVFIGARTQPGTIKLDEGERHPYSIIDCEPKREVILPSVIYIQKILRRRPFLIKNLENVMRKFLQSLELFEDDERKKLAIFTALAFSQKLSGLPPETVLQPLLKDNLVAKGLVLSFITDFFREYLVDNSLDDLISILKRAKMEDNLLDFFPSAKRTPEAISEHFNKEGLLPLVEYNEKKLFEVKLKEMKSALTSQIAEEADMSEVIETVKQHVKDAKFPDIDVVRILWDVLMDAVQWSGKNQQQNANSALRQVKTWAELLNTFCTTGRLELELMYKVQVQCYEDAKLMKLFPEIIRSLYDQDVLAEDTILHWFRKGTNLKGRYSISKRMSTFLL
;
A
#
# COMPACT_ATOMS: atom_id res chain seq x y z
N MET A 1 62.97 -47.02 67.65
CA MET A 1 62.41 -45.69 67.96
C MET A 1 61.38 -45.34 66.88
N SER A 2 60.17 -45.02 67.33
CA SER A 2 58.92 -44.99 66.58
C SER A 2 58.78 -43.73 65.72
N SER A 3 58.37 -43.92 64.46
CA SER A 3 57.87 -42.84 63.60
C SER A 3 56.59 -42.27 64.23
N LYS A 4 56.55 -40.96 64.48
CA LYS A 4 55.34 -40.25 64.91
C LYS A 4 54.56 -39.83 63.66
N GLU A 5 53.42 -40.47 63.43
CA GLU A 5 52.42 -40.02 62.45
C GLU A 5 51.93 -38.61 62.79
N LYS A 6 51.80 -37.77 61.76
CA LYS A 6 51.23 -36.42 61.87
C LYS A 6 49.69 -36.52 61.88
N PRO A 7 48.99 -35.73 62.70
CA PRO A 7 47.54 -35.83 62.83
C PRO A 7 46.83 -35.47 61.51
N THR A 8 46.04 -36.41 60.99
CA THR A 8 45.09 -36.19 59.90
C THR A 8 43.85 -35.47 60.43
N LEU A 9 43.46 -34.37 59.78
CA LEU A 9 42.20 -33.65 60.04
C LEU A 9 40.99 -34.43 59.52
N GLY A 10 40.75 -35.62 60.08
CA GLY A 10 39.48 -36.32 59.98
C GLY A 10 38.60 -35.89 61.16
N GLY A 11 37.60 -35.03 60.93
CA GLY A 11 36.58 -34.78 61.95
C GLY A 11 35.90 -33.42 61.97
N THR A 12 36.36 -32.41 61.22
CA THR A 12 35.68 -31.11 61.22
C THR A 12 34.73 -31.02 60.03
N ARG A 13 33.43 -31.24 60.27
CA ARG A 13 32.36 -30.84 59.33
C ARG A 13 32.44 -29.31 59.16
N ILE A 14 33.16 -28.84 58.15
CA ILE A 14 33.08 -27.46 57.71
C ILE A 14 31.68 -27.28 57.14
N LYS A 15 30.78 -26.68 57.92
CA LYS A 15 29.53 -26.14 57.38
C LYS A 15 29.91 -25.01 56.44
N THR A 16 30.11 -25.31 55.16
CA THR A 16 29.98 -24.30 54.11
C THR A 16 28.56 -23.80 54.17
N ARG A 17 28.35 -22.64 54.81
CA ARG A 17 27.14 -21.85 54.59
C ARG A 17 27.08 -21.67 53.07
N LYS A 18 26.12 -22.32 52.40
CA LYS A 18 25.64 -21.89 51.09
C LYS A 18 25.21 -20.44 51.33
N ARG A 19 26.11 -19.49 51.06
CA ARG A 19 25.68 -18.11 50.87
C ARG A 19 24.73 -18.23 49.69
N ASN A 20 23.44 -17.99 49.93
CA ASN A 20 22.56 -17.57 48.85
C ASN A 20 23.16 -16.26 48.36
N ILE A 21 24.14 -16.35 47.46
CA ILE A 21 24.53 -15.24 46.63
C ILE A 21 23.35 -15.11 45.70
N ALA A 22 22.34 -14.34 46.11
CA ALA A 22 21.50 -13.69 45.13
C ALA A 22 22.49 -12.88 44.30
N ALA A 23 22.79 -13.35 43.09
CA ALA A 23 23.54 -12.54 42.15
C ALA A 23 22.85 -11.18 42.13
N PRO A 24 23.56 -10.08 42.45
CA PRO A 24 22.94 -8.77 42.44
C PRO A 24 22.26 -8.62 41.08
N LEU A 25 20.96 -8.29 41.08
CA LEU A 25 20.26 -7.99 39.86
C LEU A 25 20.93 -6.74 39.30
N ASP A 26 21.82 -6.93 38.33
CA ASP A 26 22.53 -5.87 37.63
C ASP A 26 22.06 -5.84 36.17
N PRO A 27 20.93 -5.17 35.90
CA PRO A 27 20.40 -5.05 34.55
C PRO A 27 21.34 -4.30 33.61
N ALA A 28 22.26 -3.48 34.13
CA ALA A 28 23.20 -2.74 33.31
C ALA A 28 24.28 -3.67 32.77
N SER A 29 24.94 -4.44 33.64
CA SER A 29 25.94 -5.43 33.21
C SER A 29 25.33 -6.55 32.38
N PHE A 30 24.09 -6.97 32.67
CA PHE A 30 23.36 -7.91 31.79
C PHE A 30 23.10 -7.30 30.41
N SER A 31 22.63 -6.04 30.35
CA SER A 31 22.44 -5.33 29.08
C SER A 31 23.76 -5.17 28.31
N ASP A 32 24.88 -4.90 29.00
CA ASP A 32 26.20 -4.78 28.38
C ASP A 32 26.68 -6.13 27.85
N ALA A 33 26.47 -7.22 28.59
CA ALA A 33 26.79 -8.57 28.13
C ALA A 33 25.97 -8.98 26.91
N VAL A 34 24.65 -8.67 26.88
CA VAL A 34 23.79 -8.92 25.71
C VAL A 34 24.27 -8.12 24.50
N VAL A 35 24.69 -6.87 24.69
CA VAL A 35 25.24 -6.03 23.62
C VAL A 35 26.59 -6.56 23.15
N GLN A 36 27.44 -7.03 24.06
CA GLN A 36 28.73 -7.59 23.70
C GLN A 36 28.57 -8.88 22.90
N ILE A 37 27.66 -9.78 23.32
CA ILE A 37 27.27 -10.97 22.54
C ILE A 37 26.76 -10.56 21.15
N TYR A 38 25.98 -9.49 21.06
CA TYR A 38 25.47 -9.00 19.79
C TYR A 38 26.57 -8.44 18.86
N LEU A 39 27.58 -7.77 19.43
CA LEU A 39 28.74 -7.26 18.69
C LEU A 39 29.67 -8.38 18.25
N ASP A 40 30.00 -9.30 19.15
CA ASP A 40 30.93 -10.40 18.92
C ASP A 40 30.41 -11.39 17.86
N ASN A 41 29.10 -11.43 17.62
CA ASN A 41 28.47 -12.30 16.62
C ASN A 41 28.03 -11.54 15.34
N ALA A 42 28.63 -10.38 15.05
CA ALA A 42 28.37 -9.59 13.84
C ALA A 42 26.87 -9.31 13.59
N GLY A 43 26.11 -9.17 14.68
CA GLY A 43 24.69 -8.90 14.64
C GLY A 43 23.78 -10.13 14.66
N ASP A 44 24.24 -11.37 14.44
CA ASP A 44 23.38 -12.56 14.53
C ASP A 44 22.66 -12.55 15.89
N LEU A 45 21.37 -12.21 15.88
CA LEU A 45 20.64 -12.02 17.12
C LEU A 45 20.47 -13.39 17.77
N VAL A 46 21.33 -13.66 18.75
CA VAL A 46 21.11 -14.68 19.78
C VAL A 46 19.72 -14.50 20.42
N VAL A 47 19.17 -13.29 20.43
CA VAL A 47 17.78 -13.02 20.87
C VAL A 47 16.72 -13.68 19.98
N PHE A 48 16.98 -13.87 18.68
CA PHE A 48 16.04 -14.53 17.78
C PHE A 48 16.18 -16.05 17.80
N ILE A 49 17.39 -16.58 17.54
CA ILE A 49 17.62 -18.02 17.37
C ILE A 49 17.98 -18.71 18.70
N GLY A 50 18.45 -17.95 19.69
CA GLY A 50 18.85 -18.47 20.99
C GLY A 50 20.25 -19.08 21.01
N ALA A 51 20.94 -19.17 19.87
CA ALA A 51 22.27 -19.78 19.77
C ALA A 51 23.00 -19.28 18.52
N ARG A 52 24.30 -19.61 18.42
CA ARG A 52 25.15 -19.27 17.27
C ARG A 52 24.72 -20.08 16.04
N THR A 53 24.70 -19.44 14.88
CA THR A 53 24.44 -20.08 13.59
C THR A 53 25.71 -20.22 12.76
N GLN A 54 25.83 -21.29 11.99
CA GLN A 54 26.92 -21.47 11.04
C GLN A 54 26.86 -20.38 9.95
N PRO A 55 28.00 -19.84 9.50
CA PRO A 55 28.04 -18.77 8.51
C PRO A 55 27.22 -19.10 7.25
N GLY A 56 26.27 -18.24 6.91
CA GLY A 56 25.43 -18.40 5.71
C GLY A 56 24.28 -19.41 5.83
N THR A 57 24.07 -20.00 7.00
CA THR A 57 22.93 -20.87 7.27
C THR A 57 22.16 -20.37 8.51
N ILE A 58 21.01 -20.99 8.79
CA ILE A 58 20.31 -20.80 10.09
C ILE A 58 20.55 -21.99 11.05
N LYS A 59 21.41 -22.94 10.66
CA LYS A 59 21.72 -24.11 11.48
C LYS A 59 22.64 -23.72 12.61
N LEU A 60 22.46 -24.36 13.77
CA LEU A 60 23.26 -24.10 14.96
C LEU A 60 24.72 -24.52 14.73
N ASP A 61 25.63 -23.69 15.21
CA ASP A 61 27.08 -23.95 15.19
C ASP A 61 27.42 -24.94 16.32
N GLU A 62 27.12 -24.59 17.58
CA GLU A 62 27.16 -25.46 18.76
C GLU A 62 26.20 -24.94 19.86
N GLY A 63 25.63 -25.84 20.69
CA GLY A 63 24.86 -25.52 21.90
C GLY A 63 23.32 -25.63 21.80
N GLU A 64 22.64 -25.59 22.95
CA GLU A 64 21.18 -25.55 23.04
C GLU A 64 20.66 -24.11 22.81
N ARG A 65 19.44 -23.99 22.24
CA ARG A 65 18.79 -22.69 22.05
C ARG A 65 18.46 -22.08 23.42
N HIS A 66 18.73 -20.79 23.57
CA HIS A 66 18.33 -20.05 24.76
C HIS A 66 16.79 -19.96 24.84
N PRO A 67 16.17 -20.24 26.00
CA PRO A 67 14.71 -20.38 26.14
C PRO A 67 13.92 -19.09 25.96
N TYR A 68 14.61 -17.94 25.98
CA TYR A 68 14.01 -16.62 25.73
C TYR A 68 14.15 -16.16 24.27
N SER A 69 14.48 -17.07 23.36
CA SER A 69 14.60 -16.74 21.95
C SER A 69 13.24 -16.62 21.27
N ILE A 70 13.12 -15.73 20.29
CA ILE A 70 11.86 -15.54 19.55
C ILE A 70 11.45 -16.82 18.82
N ILE A 71 12.41 -17.61 18.33
CA ILE A 71 12.12 -18.85 17.61
C ILE A 71 11.58 -19.95 18.57
N ASP A 72 12.00 -19.97 19.84
CA ASP A 72 11.60 -20.99 20.82
C ASP A 72 10.30 -20.66 21.58
N CYS A 73 9.70 -19.49 21.31
CA CYS A 73 8.44 -19.07 21.95
C CYS A 73 7.19 -19.49 21.13
N GLU A 74 5.97 -19.27 21.63
CA GLU A 74 4.75 -19.53 20.83
C GLU A 74 4.57 -18.47 19.71
N PRO A 75 3.96 -18.81 18.55
CA PRO A 75 3.68 -17.89 17.45
C PRO A 75 2.51 -16.94 17.77
N LYS A 76 2.62 -16.19 18.87
CA LYS A 76 1.58 -15.29 19.39
C LYS A 76 2.15 -13.92 19.71
N ARG A 77 1.36 -12.89 19.41
CA ARG A 77 1.66 -11.49 19.69
C ARG A 77 2.07 -11.26 21.14
N GLU A 78 1.29 -11.77 22.09
CA GLU A 78 1.47 -11.51 23.52
C GLU A 78 2.80 -12.04 24.05
N VAL A 79 3.34 -13.06 23.38
CA VAL A 79 4.60 -13.71 23.72
C VAL A 79 5.79 -13.02 23.05
N ILE A 80 5.63 -12.55 21.81
CA ILE A 80 6.72 -11.94 21.01
C ILE A 80 6.89 -10.44 21.33
N LEU A 81 5.79 -9.72 21.61
CA LEU A 81 5.79 -8.27 21.86
C LEU A 81 6.74 -7.83 22.99
N PRO A 82 6.84 -8.52 24.14
CA PRO A 82 7.80 -8.16 25.18
C PRO A 82 9.25 -8.11 24.67
N SER A 83 9.65 -9.06 23.82
CA SER A 83 10.97 -9.10 23.19
C SER A 83 11.18 -7.91 22.25
N VAL A 84 10.18 -7.55 21.46
CA VAL A 84 10.21 -6.36 20.57
C VAL A 84 10.41 -5.09 21.39
N ILE A 85 9.64 -4.91 22.47
CA ILE A 85 9.75 -3.74 23.36
C ILE A 85 11.12 -3.69 24.04
N TYR A 86 11.66 -4.83 24.46
CA TYR A 86 13.00 -4.91 25.04
C TYR A 86 14.09 -4.49 24.05
N ILE A 87 14.06 -5.02 22.81
CA ILE A 87 14.98 -4.63 21.74
C ILE A 87 14.84 -3.14 21.46
N GLN A 88 13.62 -2.61 21.36
CA GLN A 88 13.38 -1.19 21.14
C GLN A 88 14.06 -0.33 22.23
N LYS A 89 13.97 -0.71 23.51
CA LYS A 89 14.64 0.00 24.61
C LYS A 89 16.16 -0.01 24.47
N ILE A 90 16.75 -1.13 24.04
CA ILE A 90 18.19 -1.23 23.75
C ILE A 90 18.57 -0.30 22.59
N LEU A 91 17.84 -0.37 21.47
CA LEU A 91 18.16 0.42 20.27
C LEU A 91 18.03 1.93 20.50
N ARG A 92 17.09 2.39 21.33
CA ARG A 92 17.00 3.81 21.72
C ARG A 92 18.24 4.28 22.48
N ARG A 93 18.81 3.42 23.33
CA ARG A 93 20.04 3.72 24.09
C ARG A 93 21.31 3.52 23.25
N ARG A 94 21.25 2.66 22.24
CA ARG A 94 22.38 2.26 21.39
C ARG A 94 21.97 2.24 19.91
N PRO A 95 21.79 3.41 19.27
CA PRO A 95 21.31 3.49 17.89
C PRO A 95 22.21 2.82 16.86
N PHE A 96 23.51 2.72 17.13
CA PHE A 96 24.46 2.04 16.23
C PHE A 96 24.12 0.55 16.01
N LEU A 97 23.36 -0.08 16.93
CA LEU A 97 22.92 -1.47 16.80
C LEU A 97 21.78 -1.65 15.78
N ILE A 98 21.13 -0.57 15.33
CA ILE A 98 20.04 -0.64 14.35
C ILE A 98 20.51 -1.29 13.05
N LYS A 99 21.73 -0.95 12.59
CA LYS A 99 22.29 -1.52 11.35
C LYS A 99 22.48 -3.03 11.43
N ASN A 100 22.87 -3.52 12.60
CA ASN A 100 23.02 -4.96 12.82
C ASN A 100 21.65 -5.66 12.78
N LEU A 101 20.60 -5.06 13.38
CA LEU A 101 19.26 -5.64 13.36
C LEU A 101 18.71 -5.64 11.94
N GLU A 102 18.91 -4.55 11.20
CA GLU A 102 18.58 -4.47 9.78
C GLU A 102 19.26 -5.61 8.99
N ASN A 103 20.56 -5.84 9.18
CA ASN A 103 21.30 -6.91 8.52
C ASN A 103 20.74 -8.30 8.86
N VAL A 104 20.31 -8.53 10.11
CA VAL A 104 19.74 -9.82 10.53
C VAL A 104 18.35 -10.05 9.97
N MET A 105 17.49 -9.04 10.05
CA MET A 105 16.16 -9.10 9.45
C MET A 105 16.28 -9.37 7.95
N ARG A 106 17.20 -8.69 7.27
CA ARG A 106 17.52 -8.94 5.86
C ARG A 106 17.93 -10.40 5.62
N LYS A 107 18.85 -10.93 6.44
CA LYS A 107 19.33 -12.32 6.35
C LYS A 107 18.22 -13.35 6.62
N PHE A 108 17.30 -13.08 7.53
CA PHE A 108 16.20 -14.00 7.85
C PHE A 108 15.15 -14.00 6.74
N LEU A 109 14.72 -12.82 6.30
CA LEU A 109 13.68 -12.72 5.26
C LEU A 109 14.17 -13.22 3.89
N GLN A 110 15.47 -13.10 3.60
CA GLN A 110 16.03 -13.67 2.36
C GLN A 110 16.22 -15.20 2.40
N SER A 111 16.07 -15.81 3.58
CA SER A 111 16.34 -17.22 3.85
C SER A 111 15.10 -17.91 4.44
N LEU A 112 13.89 -17.41 4.16
CA LEU A 112 12.63 -17.96 4.68
C LEU A 112 12.47 -19.45 4.40
N GLU A 113 13.04 -19.95 3.30
CA GLU A 113 12.98 -21.38 2.94
C GLU A 113 13.69 -22.32 3.92
N LEU A 114 14.56 -21.79 4.77
CA LEU A 114 15.25 -22.58 5.77
C LEU A 114 14.42 -22.75 7.05
N PHE A 115 13.43 -21.89 7.27
CA PHE A 115 12.60 -21.87 8.47
C PHE A 115 11.34 -22.73 8.30
N GLU A 116 10.94 -23.40 9.37
CA GLU A 116 9.68 -24.15 9.43
C GLU A 116 8.48 -23.18 9.40
N ASP A 117 7.27 -23.70 9.10
CA ASP A 117 6.05 -22.88 8.99
C ASP A 117 5.78 -22.04 10.25
N ASP A 118 5.94 -22.64 11.43
CA ASP A 118 5.76 -21.99 12.72
C ASP A 118 6.80 -20.88 12.98
N GLU A 119 8.06 -21.13 12.59
CA GLU A 119 9.16 -20.18 12.72
C GLU A 119 8.95 -18.98 11.79
N ARG A 120 8.49 -19.21 10.54
CA ARG A 120 8.14 -18.14 9.60
C ARG A 120 7.01 -17.25 10.13
N LYS A 121 6.00 -17.85 10.78
CA LYS A 121 4.91 -17.09 11.41
C LYS A 121 5.43 -16.19 12.54
N LYS A 122 6.32 -16.69 13.40
CA LYS A 122 6.98 -15.89 14.45
C LYS A 122 7.77 -14.72 13.86
N LEU A 123 8.51 -14.97 12.77
CA LEU A 123 9.24 -13.91 12.06
C LEU A 123 8.30 -12.86 11.48
N ALA A 124 7.16 -13.26 10.90
CA ALA A 124 6.16 -12.32 10.40
C ALA A 124 5.58 -11.46 11.52
N ILE A 125 5.21 -12.07 12.65
CA ILE A 125 4.70 -11.37 13.83
C ILE A 125 5.72 -10.38 14.37
N PHE A 126 6.97 -10.83 14.57
CA PHE A 126 8.04 -9.95 15.02
C PHE A 126 8.23 -8.77 14.06
N THR A 127 8.26 -9.03 12.76
CA THR A 127 8.50 -7.99 11.75
C THR A 127 7.38 -6.94 11.76
N ALA A 128 6.12 -7.38 11.88
CA ALA A 128 4.97 -6.49 12.01
C ALA A 128 5.06 -5.62 13.26
N LEU A 129 5.33 -6.23 14.41
CA LEU A 129 5.50 -5.52 15.67
C LEU A 129 6.70 -4.57 15.64
N ALA A 130 7.80 -4.95 14.98
CA ALA A 130 8.97 -4.08 14.85
C ALA A 130 8.64 -2.78 14.10
N PHE A 131 7.88 -2.87 13.00
CA PHE A 131 7.45 -1.66 12.30
C PHE A 131 6.35 -0.89 13.05
N SER A 132 5.39 -1.58 13.66
CA SER A 132 4.33 -0.93 14.45
C SER A 132 4.89 -0.14 15.62
N GLN A 133 5.84 -0.74 16.35
CA GLN A 133 6.57 -0.09 17.43
C GLN A 133 7.63 0.91 16.91
N LYS A 134 7.70 1.16 15.60
CA LYS A 134 8.63 2.10 14.96
C LYS A 134 10.05 1.91 15.47
N LEU A 135 10.55 0.67 15.45
CA LEU A 135 11.84 0.28 16.05
C LEU A 135 13.00 1.15 15.50
N SER A 136 13.26 2.27 16.17
CA SER A 136 14.26 3.31 15.91
C SER A 136 14.56 3.64 14.44
N GLY A 137 13.58 3.55 13.54
CA GLY A 137 13.76 3.88 12.13
C GLY A 137 14.34 2.77 11.25
N LEU A 138 14.14 1.48 11.60
CA LEU A 138 14.44 0.36 10.69
C LEU A 138 13.90 0.66 9.27
N PRO A 139 14.75 0.60 8.22
CA PRO A 139 14.34 0.92 6.86
C PRO A 139 13.47 -0.19 6.27
N PRO A 140 12.18 0.07 5.93
CA PRO A 140 11.30 -0.95 5.37
C PRO A 140 11.85 -1.55 4.08
N GLU A 141 12.46 -0.73 3.22
CA GLU A 141 13.06 -1.16 1.96
C GLU A 141 14.08 -2.28 2.17
N THR A 142 15.07 -2.06 3.03
CA THR A 142 16.16 -3.03 3.21
C THR A 142 15.72 -4.31 3.90
N VAL A 143 14.68 -4.22 4.74
CA VAL A 143 14.15 -5.36 5.47
C VAL A 143 13.21 -6.21 4.60
N LEU A 144 12.26 -5.59 3.88
CA LEU A 144 11.18 -6.30 3.18
C LEU A 144 11.51 -6.68 1.74
N GLN A 145 12.27 -5.86 0.99
CA GLN A 145 12.64 -6.21 -0.40
C GLN A 145 13.33 -7.59 -0.58
N PRO A 146 14.17 -8.07 0.36
CA PRO A 146 14.76 -9.41 0.26
C PRO A 146 13.76 -10.57 0.17
N LEU A 147 12.49 -10.33 0.55
CA LEU A 147 11.41 -11.31 0.35
C LEU A 147 11.17 -11.59 -1.14
N LEU A 148 11.33 -10.59 -2.01
CA LEU A 148 10.97 -10.67 -3.43
C LEU A 148 11.96 -11.47 -4.30
N LYS A 149 12.71 -12.40 -3.71
CA LYS A 149 13.53 -13.34 -4.48
C LYS A 149 12.65 -14.38 -5.18
N ASP A 150 12.92 -14.62 -6.46
CA ASP A 150 12.13 -15.51 -7.31
C ASP A 150 11.89 -16.90 -6.72
N ASN A 151 12.89 -17.50 -6.06
CA ASN A 151 12.76 -18.82 -5.43
C ASN A 151 11.75 -18.82 -4.27
N LEU A 152 11.73 -17.77 -3.45
CA LEU A 152 10.81 -17.65 -2.32
C LEU A 152 9.38 -17.38 -2.80
N VAL A 153 9.25 -16.52 -3.82
CA VAL A 153 7.97 -16.18 -4.45
C VAL A 153 7.37 -17.41 -5.12
N ALA A 154 8.16 -18.15 -5.91
CA ALA A 154 7.71 -19.37 -6.60
C ALA A 154 7.21 -20.45 -5.63
N LYS A 155 7.84 -20.58 -4.46
CA LYS A 155 7.42 -21.52 -3.41
C LYS A 155 6.20 -21.04 -2.59
N GLY A 156 5.72 -19.81 -2.81
CA GLY A 156 4.60 -19.23 -2.07
C GLY A 156 4.94 -18.79 -0.63
N LEU A 157 6.22 -18.83 -0.24
CA LEU A 157 6.67 -18.48 1.10
C LEU A 157 6.46 -16.99 1.40
N VAL A 158 6.65 -16.15 0.38
CA VAL A 158 6.47 -14.69 0.47
C VAL A 158 5.01 -14.34 0.74
N LEU A 159 4.08 -14.93 -0.01
CA LEU A 159 2.64 -14.70 0.17
C LEU A 159 2.20 -15.09 1.59
N SER A 160 2.63 -16.26 2.08
CA SER A 160 2.34 -16.70 3.45
C SER A 160 2.87 -15.71 4.48
N PHE A 161 4.13 -15.33 4.37
CA PHE A 161 4.77 -14.39 5.30
C PHE A 161 4.09 -13.02 5.31
N ILE A 162 3.84 -12.44 4.12
CA ILE A 162 3.21 -11.12 3.99
C ILE A 162 1.78 -11.13 4.53
N THR A 163 1.05 -12.22 4.36
CA THR A 163 -0.31 -12.38 4.91
C THR A 163 -0.29 -12.31 6.44
N ASP A 164 0.60 -13.08 7.08
CA ASP A 164 0.77 -13.05 8.54
C ASP A 164 1.21 -11.66 9.03
N PHE A 165 2.15 -11.05 8.29
CA PHE A 165 2.65 -9.71 8.57
C PHE A 165 1.53 -8.65 8.50
N PHE A 166 0.70 -8.66 7.46
CA PHE A 166 -0.41 -7.70 7.31
C PHE A 166 -1.46 -7.88 8.40
N ARG A 167 -1.87 -9.12 8.68
CA ARG A 167 -2.83 -9.39 9.75
C ARG A 167 -2.35 -8.87 11.08
N GLU A 168 -1.10 -9.17 11.43
CA GLU A 168 -0.52 -8.73 12.69
C GLU A 168 -0.34 -7.20 12.74
N TYR A 169 0.11 -6.58 11.64
CA TYR A 169 0.34 -5.14 11.60
C TYR A 169 -0.97 -4.35 11.74
N LEU A 170 -2.06 -4.81 11.12
CA LEU A 170 -3.35 -4.12 11.11
C LEU A 170 -4.14 -4.24 12.42
N VAL A 171 -3.65 -4.99 13.42
CA VAL A 171 -4.31 -5.03 14.73
C VAL A 171 -4.21 -3.67 15.45
N ASP A 172 -3.07 -2.98 15.37
CA ASP A 172 -2.83 -1.69 16.06
C ASP A 172 -2.63 -0.50 15.11
N ASN A 173 -2.54 -0.74 13.80
CA ASN A 173 -2.21 0.29 12.82
C ASN A 173 -3.27 0.36 11.73
N SER A 174 -3.41 1.53 11.11
CA SER A 174 -4.37 1.72 10.02
C SER A 174 -3.88 1.11 8.71
N LEU A 175 -4.79 0.93 7.75
CA LEU A 175 -4.42 0.58 6.38
C LEU A 175 -3.51 1.64 5.76
N ASP A 176 -3.75 2.92 6.00
CA ASP A 176 -2.90 4.01 5.50
C ASP A 176 -1.46 3.91 6.01
N ASP A 177 -1.28 3.51 7.29
CA ASP A 177 0.05 3.24 7.84
C ASP A 177 0.73 2.06 7.15
N LEU A 178 -0.03 0.99 6.86
CA LEU A 178 0.48 -0.17 6.15
C LEU A 178 0.92 0.20 4.72
N ILE A 179 0.06 0.92 4.00
CA ILE A 179 0.37 1.43 2.65
C ILE A 179 1.60 2.34 2.69
N SER A 180 1.75 3.19 3.70
CA SER A 180 2.95 4.02 3.90
C SER A 180 4.23 3.18 4.09
N ILE A 181 4.16 2.06 4.82
CA ILE A 181 5.28 1.12 4.93
C ILE A 181 5.60 0.50 3.58
N LEU A 182 4.59 0.03 2.84
CA LEU A 182 4.78 -0.58 1.52
C LEU A 182 5.37 0.42 0.52
N LYS A 183 4.97 1.68 0.56
CA LYS A 183 5.57 2.80 -0.19
C LYS A 183 7.05 2.94 0.12
N ARG A 184 7.39 3.04 1.41
CA ARG A 184 8.78 3.15 1.88
C ARG A 184 9.60 1.89 1.58
N ALA A 185 8.94 0.74 1.43
CA ALA A 185 9.57 -0.51 0.99
C ALA A 185 9.70 -0.63 -0.54
N LYS A 186 9.05 0.27 -1.30
CA LYS A 186 8.90 0.20 -2.77
C LYS A 186 8.19 -1.07 -3.24
N MET A 187 7.14 -1.47 -2.52
CA MET A 187 6.37 -2.70 -2.76
C MET A 187 4.86 -2.45 -2.94
N GLU A 188 4.38 -1.21 -2.77
CA GLU A 188 2.94 -0.88 -2.81
C GLU A 188 2.28 -1.10 -4.19
N ASP A 189 2.99 -0.83 -5.28
CA ASP A 189 2.47 -1.02 -6.64
C ASP A 189 2.46 -2.48 -7.08
N ASN A 190 3.02 -3.37 -6.27
CA ASN A 190 3.45 -4.71 -6.67
C ASN A 190 2.87 -5.82 -5.78
N LEU A 191 1.63 -5.69 -5.28
CA LEU A 191 1.01 -6.76 -4.48
C LEU A 191 0.97 -8.12 -5.21
N LEU A 192 0.83 -8.09 -6.54
CA LEU A 192 0.92 -9.28 -7.39
C LEU A 192 2.28 -9.97 -7.30
N ASP A 193 3.36 -9.24 -7.01
CA ASP A 193 4.70 -9.82 -6.95
C ASP A 193 4.90 -10.76 -5.76
N PHE A 194 4.02 -10.69 -4.74
CA PHE A 194 4.04 -11.61 -3.61
C PHE A 194 3.53 -13.01 -4.00
N PHE A 195 2.74 -13.09 -5.07
CA PHE A 195 2.14 -14.33 -5.54
C PHE A 195 3.14 -15.08 -6.44
N PRO A 196 3.14 -16.43 -6.37
CA PRO A 196 3.80 -17.25 -7.38
C PRO A 196 3.37 -16.82 -8.78
N SER A 197 4.30 -16.82 -9.74
CA SER A 197 4.07 -16.32 -11.11
C SER A 197 2.81 -16.89 -11.77
N ALA A 198 2.51 -18.17 -11.54
CA ALA A 198 1.32 -18.85 -12.06
C ALA A 198 -0.03 -18.34 -11.50
N LYS A 199 -0.02 -17.51 -10.44
CA LYS A 199 -1.23 -17.02 -9.74
C LYS A 199 -1.31 -15.49 -9.69
N ARG A 200 -0.56 -14.78 -10.53
CA ARG A 200 -0.55 -13.31 -10.54
C ARG A 200 -1.74 -12.77 -11.33
N THR A 201 -2.92 -12.78 -10.71
CA THR A 201 -4.12 -12.13 -11.24
C THR A 201 -4.80 -11.25 -10.19
N PRO A 202 -5.51 -10.19 -10.59
CA PRO A 202 -6.29 -9.36 -9.66
C PRO A 202 -7.31 -10.17 -8.86
N GLU A 203 -7.90 -11.20 -9.46
CA GLU A 203 -8.86 -12.09 -8.81
C GLU A 203 -8.19 -12.92 -7.71
N ALA A 204 -6.96 -13.40 -7.94
CA ALA A 204 -6.22 -14.17 -6.95
C ALA A 204 -5.87 -13.33 -5.71
N ILE A 205 -5.57 -12.04 -5.88
CA ILE A 205 -5.39 -11.10 -4.76
C ILE A 205 -6.67 -11.01 -3.94
N SER A 206 -7.78 -10.75 -4.62
CA SER A 206 -9.08 -10.51 -3.99
C SER A 206 -9.55 -11.76 -3.25
N GLU A 207 -9.45 -12.94 -3.87
CA GLU A 207 -9.81 -14.22 -3.26
C GLU A 207 -8.96 -14.52 -2.03
N HIS A 208 -7.64 -14.43 -2.15
CA HIS A 208 -6.71 -14.75 -1.06
C HIS A 208 -6.90 -13.84 0.14
N PHE A 209 -6.86 -12.51 -0.06
CA PHE A 209 -6.91 -11.58 1.05
C PHE A 209 -8.30 -11.44 1.67
N ASN A 210 -9.39 -11.65 0.91
CA ASN A 210 -10.72 -11.77 1.51
C ASN A 210 -10.83 -12.99 2.43
N LYS A 211 -10.30 -14.14 1.99
CA LYS A 211 -10.27 -15.36 2.82
C LYS A 211 -9.48 -15.17 4.11
N GLU A 212 -8.42 -14.38 4.07
CA GLU A 212 -7.56 -14.08 5.22
C GLU A 212 -8.07 -12.92 6.09
N GLY A 213 -9.27 -12.37 5.79
CA GLY A 213 -9.92 -11.32 6.58
C GLY A 213 -9.39 -9.90 6.33
N LEU A 214 -8.66 -9.68 5.22
CA LEU A 214 -8.04 -8.42 4.85
C LEU A 214 -8.87 -7.64 3.81
N LEU A 215 -10.19 -7.57 4.01
CA LEU A 215 -11.13 -6.87 3.12
C LEU A 215 -10.72 -5.41 2.82
N PRO A 216 -10.29 -4.59 3.80
CA PRO A 216 -9.87 -3.21 3.52
C PRO A 216 -8.71 -3.13 2.51
N LEU A 217 -7.80 -4.11 2.51
CA LEU A 217 -6.70 -4.17 1.54
C LEU A 217 -7.21 -4.52 0.14
N VAL A 218 -8.20 -5.40 0.04
CA VAL A 218 -8.84 -5.77 -1.23
C VAL A 218 -9.56 -4.57 -1.83
N GLU A 219 -10.40 -3.88 -1.06
CA GLU A 219 -11.12 -2.68 -1.50
C GLU A 219 -10.15 -1.57 -1.96
N TYR A 220 -9.06 -1.38 -1.22
CA TYR A 220 -8.00 -0.45 -1.59
C TYR A 220 -7.34 -0.83 -2.93
N ASN A 221 -7.00 -2.12 -3.11
CA ASN A 221 -6.37 -2.60 -4.33
C ASN A 221 -7.31 -2.51 -5.55
N GLU A 222 -8.59 -2.85 -5.39
CA GLU A 222 -9.60 -2.71 -6.44
C GLU A 222 -9.77 -1.25 -6.86
N LYS A 223 -9.87 -0.33 -5.88
CA LYS A 223 -9.93 1.11 -6.15
C LYS A 223 -8.68 1.60 -6.87
N LYS A 224 -7.49 1.18 -6.42
CA LYS A 224 -6.23 1.55 -7.07
C LYS A 224 -6.16 1.03 -8.51
N LEU A 225 -6.56 -0.22 -8.75
CA LEU A 225 -6.60 -0.80 -10.09
C LEU A 225 -7.58 -0.04 -11.00
N PHE A 226 -8.75 0.33 -10.45
CA PHE A 226 -9.73 1.15 -11.17
C PHE A 226 -9.15 2.52 -11.54
N GLU A 227 -8.49 3.21 -10.61
CA GLU A 227 -7.84 4.51 -10.86
C GLU A 227 -6.73 4.42 -11.91
N VAL A 228 -5.93 3.34 -11.91
CA VAL A 228 -4.91 3.08 -12.93
C VAL A 228 -5.54 2.90 -14.31
N LYS A 229 -6.54 2.01 -14.44
CA LYS A 229 -7.25 1.80 -15.70
C LYS A 229 -7.92 3.09 -16.20
N LEU A 230 -8.46 3.89 -15.28
CA LEU A 230 -9.10 5.18 -15.60
C LEU A 230 -8.07 6.15 -16.18
N LYS A 231 -6.88 6.22 -15.58
CA LYS A 231 -5.78 7.05 -16.06
C LYS A 231 -5.23 6.57 -17.42
N GLU A 232 -5.12 5.27 -17.63
CA GLU A 232 -4.72 4.67 -18.91
C GLU A 232 -5.71 5.04 -20.03
N MET A 233 -7.01 4.84 -19.80
CA MET A 233 -8.06 5.24 -20.73
C MET A 233 -7.99 6.74 -21.03
N LYS A 234 -7.89 7.57 -19.99
CA LYS A 234 -7.77 9.03 -20.16
C LYS A 234 -6.56 9.39 -21.04
N SER A 235 -5.40 8.82 -20.75
CA SER A 235 -4.17 9.07 -21.51
C SER A 235 -4.27 8.64 -22.97
N ALA A 236 -4.83 7.45 -23.22
CA ALA A 236 -5.00 6.92 -24.58
C ALA A 236 -5.92 7.82 -25.41
N LEU A 237 -7.08 8.20 -24.85
CA LEU A 237 -8.05 9.04 -25.54
C LEU A 237 -7.53 10.47 -25.74
N THR A 238 -6.78 11.03 -24.78
CA THR A 238 -6.20 12.37 -24.95
C THR A 238 -5.21 12.38 -26.12
N SER A 239 -4.42 11.32 -26.31
CA SER A 239 -3.51 11.19 -27.48
C SER A 239 -4.30 11.13 -28.78
N GLN A 240 -5.27 10.22 -28.87
CA GLN A 240 -6.09 10.06 -30.08
C GLN A 240 -6.82 11.34 -30.47
N ILE A 241 -7.37 12.06 -29.49
CA ILE A 241 -8.07 13.32 -29.74
C ILE A 241 -7.11 14.44 -30.16
N ALA A 242 -5.92 14.51 -29.56
CA ALA A 242 -4.91 15.50 -29.93
C ALA A 242 -4.32 15.26 -31.33
N GLU A 243 -4.25 13.99 -31.74
CA GLU A 243 -3.81 13.55 -33.08
C GLU A 243 -4.93 13.64 -34.14
N GLU A 244 -6.14 14.09 -33.74
CA GLU A 244 -7.33 14.13 -34.61
C GLU A 244 -7.63 12.77 -35.27
N ALA A 245 -7.48 11.69 -34.49
CA ALA A 245 -7.79 10.32 -34.92
C ALA A 245 -9.25 10.17 -35.39
N ASP A 246 -9.52 9.11 -36.16
CA ASP A 246 -10.85 8.86 -36.69
C ASP A 246 -11.88 8.60 -35.58
N MET A 247 -13.09 9.16 -35.71
CA MET A 247 -14.16 9.05 -34.72
C MET A 247 -14.49 7.59 -34.38
N SER A 248 -14.51 6.71 -35.38
CA SER A 248 -14.85 5.31 -35.19
C SER A 248 -13.76 4.55 -34.43
N GLU A 249 -12.49 4.90 -34.64
CA GLU A 249 -11.35 4.34 -33.91
C GLU A 249 -11.37 4.76 -32.43
N VAL A 250 -11.71 6.03 -32.15
CA VAL A 250 -11.84 6.52 -30.78
C VAL A 250 -13.01 5.85 -30.06
N ILE A 251 -14.17 5.72 -30.73
CA ILE A 251 -15.33 5.01 -30.17
C ILE A 251 -14.99 3.55 -29.83
N GLU A 252 -14.29 2.85 -30.72
CA GLU A 252 -13.91 1.46 -30.48
C GLU A 252 -12.91 1.33 -29.32
N THR A 253 -11.96 2.27 -29.23
CA THR A 253 -11.02 2.35 -28.10
C THR A 253 -11.78 2.51 -26.77
N VAL A 254 -12.77 3.43 -26.71
CA VAL A 254 -13.60 3.59 -25.51
C VAL A 254 -14.35 2.30 -25.18
N LYS A 255 -15.01 1.67 -26.16
CA LYS A 255 -15.76 0.41 -25.95
C LYS A 255 -14.86 -0.70 -25.40
N GLN A 256 -13.64 -0.82 -25.91
CA GLN A 256 -12.68 -1.82 -25.45
C GLN A 256 -12.28 -1.56 -23.99
N HIS A 257 -11.91 -0.33 -23.63
CA HIS A 257 -11.58 0.03 -22.25
C HIS A 257 -12.75 -0.16 -21.29
N VAL A 258 -13.97 0.21 -21.69
CA VAL A 258 -15.19 0.02 -20.89
C VAL A 258 -15.43 -1.46 -20.61
N LYS A 259 -15.25 -2.31 -21.62
CA LYS A 259 -15.40 -3.77 -21.49
C LYS A 259 -14.34 -4.39 -20.58
N ASP A 260 -13.07 -4.02 -20.74
CA ASP A 260 -11.94 -4.61 -20.02
C ASP A 260 -11.86 -4.15 -18.55
N ALA A 261 -12.25 -2.90 -18.29
CA ALA A 261 -12.26 -2.33 -16.94
C ALA A 261 -13.61 -2.49 -16.23
N LYS A 262 -14.68 -2.82 -16.98
CA LYS A 262 -16.08 -2.79 -16.50
C LYS A 262 -16.44 -1.43 -15.90
N PHE A 263 -16.08 -0.35 -16.60
CA PHE A 263 -16.36 1.00 -16.14
C PHE A 263 -17.87 1.24 -16.00
N PRO A 264 -18.33 1.88 -14.91
CA PRO A 264 -19.68 2.40 -14.84
C PRO A 264 -19.91 3.47 -15.92
N ASP A 265 -21.05 3.44 -16.60
CA ASP A 265 -21.38 4.38 -17.69
C ASP A 265 -21.24 5.86 -17.26
N ILE A 266 -21.56 6.16 -15.99
CA ILE A 266 -21.40 7.49 -15.39
C ILE A 266 -19.94 7.96 -15.43
N ASP A 267 -18.99 7.08 -15.11
CA ASP A 267 -17.57 7.44 -15.10
C ASP A 267 -17.05 7.59 -16.52
N VAL A 268 -17.54 6.78 -17.48
CA VAL A 268 -17.22 6.92 -18.91
C VAL A 268 -17.59 8.32 -19.39
N VAL A 269 -18.83 8.77 -19.16
CA VAL A 269 -19.29 10.11 -19.58
C VAL A 269 -18.43 11.22 -18.97
N ARG A 270 -18.08 11.11 -17.68
CA ARG A 270 -17.21 12.08 -17.00
C ARG A 270 -15.81 12.13 -17.60
N ILE A 271 -15.23 10.97 -17.89
CA ILE A 271 -13.89 10.85 -18.48
C ILE A 271 -13.87 11.44 -19.89
N LEU A 272 -14.87 11.12 -20.72
CA LEU A 272 -14.95 11.65 -22.09
C LEU A 272 -14.95 13.18 -22.09
N TRP A 273 -15.76 13.79 -21.22
CA TRP A 273 -15.75 15.24 -21.07
C TRP A 273 -14.39 15.78 -20.60
N ASP A 274 -13.74 15.13 -19.62
CA ASP A 274 -12.41 15.53 -19.15
C ASP A 274 -11.36 15.45 -20.27
N VAL A 275 -11.34 14.37 -21.03
CA VAL A 275 -10.41 14.16 -22.16
C VAL A 275 -10.61 15.25 -23.22
N LEU A 276 -11.87 15.55 -23.56
CA LEU A 276 -12.17 16.60 -24.55
C LEU A 276 -11.66 17.95 -24.09
N MET A 277 -11.92 18.34 -22.85
CA MET A 277 -11.47 19.63 -22.33
C MET A 277 -9.96 19.71 -22.15
N ASP A 278 -9.30 18.60 -21.77
CA ASP A 278 -7.84 18.53 -21.64
C ASP A 278 -7.12 18.64 -22.99
N ALA A 279 -7.77 18.22 -24.09
CA ALA A 279 -7.24 18.37 -25.44
C ALA A 279 -7.40 19.79 -26.03
N VAL A 280 -8.16 20.68 -25.37
CA VAL A 280 -8.35 22.06 -25.86
C VAL A 280 -7.05 22.84 -25.76
N GLN A 281 -6.63 23.43 -26.88
CA GLN A 281 -5.47 24.34 -26.91
C GLN A 281 -5.85 25.73 -26.38
N TRP A 282 -5.45 26.01 -25.13
CA TRP A 282 -5.71 27.28 -24.47
C TRP A 282 -4.64 28.35 -24.76
N SER A 283 -5.07 29.54 -25.15
CA SER A 283 -4.26 30.76 -25.30
C SER A 283 -4.35 31.66 -24.07
N GLY A 284 -3.21 32.14 -23.56
CA GLY A 284 -3.17 33.08 -22.43
C GLY A 284 -3.59 34.51 -22.76
N LYS A 285 -3.69 34.87 -24.06
CA LYS A 285 -3.89 36.25 -24.51
C LYS A 285 -5.25 36.52 -25.15
N ASN A 286 -5.94 35.49 -25.63
CA ASN A 286 -7.15 35.66 -26.43
C ASN A 286 -8.32 34.83 -25.89
N GLN A 287 -9.19 35.47 -25.11
CA GLN A 287 -10.36 34.82 -24.51
C GLN A 287 -11.39 34.37 -25.56
N GLN A 288 -11.53 35.09 -26.67
CA GLN A 288 -12.44 34.70 -27.76
C GLN A 288 -11.93 33.46 -28.50
N GLN A 289 -10.61 33.36 -28.71
CA GLN A 289 -10.01 32.17 -29.30
C GLN A 289 -10.24 30.95 -28.41
N ASN A 290 -10.07 31.09 -27.10
CA ASN A 290 -10.33 30.01 -26.14
C ASN A 290 -11.78 29.52 -26.20
N ALA A 291 -12.74 30.46 -26.30
CA ALA A 291 -14.14 30.14 -26.46
C ALA A 291 -14.41 29.33 -27.75
N ASN A 292 -13.88 29.81 -28.86
CA ASN A 292 -14.02 29.15 -30.15
C ASN A 292 -13.36 27.76 -30.16
N SER A 293 -12.19 27.61 -29.56
CA SER A 293 -11.49 26.32 -29.45
C SER A 293 -12.29 25.31 -28.65
N ALA A 294 -12.82 25.71 -27.48
CA ALA A 294 -13.65 24.84 -26.64
C ALA A 294 -14.94 24.40 -27.36
N LEU A 295 -15.65 25.34 -27.99
CA LEU A 295 -16.86 25.01 -28.75
C LEU A 295 -16.58 24.16 -29.98
N ARG A 296 -15.49 24.41 -30.70
CA ARG A 296 -15.05 23.57 -31.81
C ARG A 296 -14.79 22.15 -31.32
N GLN A 297 -14.09 21.99 -30.20
CA GLN A 297 -13.81 20.69 -29.61
C GLN A 297 -15.10 19.93 -29.28
N VAL A 298 -16.06 20.59 -28.63
CA VAL A 298 -17.37 19.97 -28.29
C VAL A 298 -18.12 19.54 -29.55
N LYS A 299 -18.11 20.37 -30.61
CA LYS A 299 -18.79 20.04 -31.88
C LYS A 299 -18.13 18.88 -32.61
N THR A 300 -16.80 18.92 -32.75
CA THR A 300 -16.05 17.88 -33.46
C THR A 300 -16.27 16.51 -32.83
N TRP A 301 -16.36 16.43 -31.50
CA TRP A 301 -16.46 15.17 -30.76
C TRP A 301 -17.84 14.92 -30.15
N ALA A 302 -18.87 15.58 -30.67
CA ALA A 302 -20.24 15.39 -30.19
C ALA A 302 -20.74 13.96 -30.44
N GLU A 303 -20.38 13.34 -31.57
CA GLU A 303 -20.73 11.95 -31.88
C GLU A 303 -20.18 10.97 -30.85
N LEU A 304 -18.95 11.20 -30.38
CA LEU A 304 -18.34 10.43 -29.30
C LEU A 304 -19.17 10.53 -28.02
N LEU A 305 -19.53 11.75 -27.60
CA LEU A 305 -20.37 11.96 -26.40
C LEU A 305 -21.76 11.33 -26.57
N ASN A 306 -22.40 11.49 -27.73
CA ASN A 306 -23.72 10.94 -28.02
C ASN A 306 -23.72 9.40 -27.93
N THR A 307 -22.67 8.76 -28.44
CA THR A 307 -22.51 7.29 -28.42
C THR A 307 -22.56 6.71 -26.99
N PHE A 308 -22.10 7.45 -25.98
CA PHE A 308 -22.06 7.00 -24.58
C PHE A 308 -23.10 7.68 -23.68
N CYS A 309 -23.69 8.80 -24.09
CA CYS A 309 -24.78 9.47 -23.38
C CYS A 309 -26.15 8.92 -23.83
N THR A 310 -26.40 7.65 -23.60
CA THR A 310 -27.56 6.93 -24.17
C THR A 310 -28.87 7.06 -23.38
N THR A 311 -28.83 7.71 -22.21
CA THR A 311 -30.00 7.86 -21.33
C THR A 311 -30.05 9.25 -20.71
N GLY A 312 -31.25 9.74 -20.40
CA GLY A 312 -31.41 11.02 -19.70
C GLY A 312 -30.67 11.12 -18.36
N ARG A 313 -30.37 9.99 -17.70
CA ARG A 313 -29.50 9.97 -16.51
C ARG A 313 -28.05 10.33 -16.85
N LEU A 314 -27.52 9.79 -17.94
CA LEU A 314 -26.15 10.03 -18.41
C LEU A 314 -26.01 11.43 -19.00
N GLU A 315 -27.01 11.88 -19.76
CA GLU A 315 -27.10 13.27 -20.23
C GLU A 315 -27.10 14.26 -19.04
N LEU A 316 -27.87 13.99 -17.99
CA LEU A 316 -27.90 14.83 -16.79
C LEU A 316 -26.55 14.84 -16.06
N GLU A 317 -25.86 13.71 -16.03
CA GLU A 317 -24.52 13.63 -15.46
C GLU A 317 -23.51 14.45 -16.26
N LEU A 318 -23.56 14.38 -17.60
CA LEU A 318 -22.76 15.23 -18.47
C LEU A 318 -23.03 16.72 -18.16
N MET A 319 -24.30 17.11 -18.06
CA MET A 319 -24.65 18.49 -17.69
C MET A 319 -24.07 18.92 -16.34
N TYR A 320 -24.11 18.05 -15.33
CA TYR A 320 -23.50 18.36 -14.02
C TYR A 320 -21.98 18.47 -14.10
N LYS A 321 -21.33 17.63 -14.88
CA LYS A 321 -19.88 17.68 -15.09
C LYS A 321 -19.46 18.99 -15.77
N VAL A 322 -20.17 19.38 -16.84
CA VAL A 322 -19.99 20.66 -17.55
C VAL A 322 -20.24 21.83 -16.58
N GLN A 323 -21.30 21.77 -15.77
CA GLN A 323 -21.65 22.81 -14.79
C GLN A 323 -20.51 23.03 -13.79
N VAL A 324 -19.99 21.95 -13.20
CA VAL A 324 -18.92 22.04 -12.19
C VAL A 324 -17.66 22.62 -12.81
N GLN A 325 -17.25 22.15 -13.98
CA GLN A 325 -16.03 22.66 -14.63
C GLN A 325 -16.17 24.11 -15.08
N CYS A 326 -17.33 24.50 -15.64
CA CYS A 326 -17.59 25.89 -16.00
C CYS A 326 -17.60 26.82 -14.77
N TYR A 327 -18.04 26.31 -13.61
CA TYR A 327 -18.00 27.07 -12.37
C TYR A 327 -16.57 27.23 -11.81
N GLU A 328 -15.74 26.20 -11.94
CA GLU A 328 -14.36 26.21 -11.43
C GLU A 328 -13.39 26.95 -12.36
N ASP A 329 -13.62 26.94 -13.67
CA ASP A 329 -12.79 27.65 -14.65
C ASP A 329 -13.47 28.94 -15.14
N ALA A 330 -12.92 30.08 -14.72
CA ALA A 330 -13.38 31.40 -15.13
C ALA A 330 -13.39 31.61 -16.66
N LYS A 331 -12.55 30.89 -17.41
CA LYS A 331 -12.53 30.92 -18.89
C LYS A 331 -13.81 30.30 -19.48
N LEU A 332 -14.32 29.24 -18.84
CA LEU A 332 -15.48 28.46 -19.29
C LEU A 332 -16.80 28.98 -18.72
N MET A 333 -16.80 29.70 -17.60
CA MET A 333 -18.01 30.17 -16.91
C MET A 333 -19.01 30.91 -17.81
N LYS A 334 -18.53 31.67 -18.79
CA LYS A 334 -19.40 32.41 -19.73
C LYS A 334 -19.92 31.54 -20.88
N LEU A 335 -19.26 30.41 -21.15
CA LEU A 335 -19.53 29.52 -22.28
C LEU A 335 -20.56 28.44 -21.97
N PHE A 336 -20.94 28.25 -20.70
CA PHE A 336 -21.89 27.21 -20.33
C PHE A 336 -23.15 27.18 -21.22
N PRO A 337 -23.87 28.30 -21.48
CA PRO A 337 -25.06 28.24 -22.34
C PRO A 337 -24.74 27.84 -23.79
N GLU A 338 -23.58 28.26 -24.30
CA GLU A 338 -23.15 27.94 -25.67
C GLU A 338 -22.72 26.47 -25.80
N ILE A 339 -22.09 25.92 -24.76
CA ILE A 339 -21.76 24.49 -24.66
C ILE A 339 -23.04 23.66 -24.62
N ILE A 340 -24.00 23.99 -23.74
CA ILE A 340 -25.26 23.25 -23.65
C ILE A 340 -26.05 23.34 -24.95
N ARG A 341 -26.11 24.52 -25.58
CA ARG A 341 -26.70 24.68 -26.92
C ARG A 341 -26.00 23.77 -27.93
N SER A 342 -24.68 23.76 -27.96
CA SER A 342 -23.92 22.94 -28.90
C SER A 342 -24.13 21.44 -28.68
N LEU A 343 -24.31 21.00 -27.44
CA LEU A 343 -24.61 19.59 -27.13
C LEU A 343 -26.06 19.23 -27.52
N TYR A 344 -27.01 20.15 -27.32
CA TYR A 344 -28.39 20.01 -27.76
C TYR A 344 -28.50 19.94 -29.30
N ASP A 345 -27.85 20.87 -30.01
CA ASP A 345 -27.85 20.95 -31.47
C ASP A 345 -27.18 19.74 -32.16
N GLN A 346 -26.48 18.90 -31.39
CA GLN A 346 -25.82 17.68 -31.85
C GLN A 346 -26.48 16.41 -31.28
N ASP A 347 -27.69 16.53 -30.75
CA ASP A 347 -28.49 15.45 -30.17
C ASP A 347 -27.80 14.71 -29.00
N VAL A 348 -26.82 15.34 -28.33
CA VAL A 348 -26.14 14.77 -27.15
C VAL A 348 -26.97 14.96 -25.88
N LEU A 349 -27.76 16.03 -25.81
CA LEU A 349 -28.64 16.33 -24.67
C LEU A 349 -30.07 16.52 -25.17
N ALA A 350 -31.02 15.83 -24.54
CA ALA A 350 -32.44 16.03 -24.80
C ALA A 350 -32.98 17.29 -24.10
N GLU A 351 -34.01 17.90 -24.70
CA GLU A 351 -34.71 19.06 -24.13
C GLU A 351 -35.22 18.77 -22.71
N ASP A 352 -35.82 17.58 -22.52
CA ASP A 352 -36.34 17.14 -21.22
C ASP A 352 -35.25 17.09 -20.14
N THR A 353 -34.04 16.65 -20.49
CA THR A 353 -32.90 16.62 -19.56
C THR A 353 -32.47 18.02 -19.17
N ILE A 354 -32.40 18.95 -20.13
CA ILE A 354 -32.02 20.35 -19.88
C ILE A 354 -33.05 21.03 -18.98
N LEU A 355 -34.35 20.82 -19.25
CA LEU A 355 -35.44 21.33 -18.43
C LEU A 355 -35.44 20.72 -17.04
N HIS A 356 -35.16 19.41 -16.94
CA HIS A 356 -35.03 18.72 -15.66
C HIS A 356 -33.87 19.30 -14.83
N TRP A 357 -32.69 19.46 -15.43
CA TRP A 357 -31.54 20.06 -14.79
C TRP A 357 -31.86 21.48 -14.27
N PHE A 358 -32.51 22.31 -15.09
CA PHE A 358 -32.85 23.68 -14.74
C PHE A 358 -33.85 23.75 -13.57
N ARG A 359 -34.94 22.97 -13.64
CA ARG A 359 -36.04 23.03 -12.65
C ARG A 359 -35.76 22.23 -11.39
N LYS A 360 -35.18 21.03 -11.55
CA LYS A 360 -35.11 19.97 -10.53
C LYS A 360 -33.71 19.39 -10.34
N GLY A 361 -32.68 20.00 -10.91
CA GLY A 361 -31.30 19.57 -10.67
C GLY A 361 -31.00 19.42 -9.17
N THR A 362 -29.96 18.67 -8.82
CA THR A 362 -29.61 18.37 -7.42
C THR A 362 -28.20 18.83 -7.08
N ASN A 363 -27.34 19.04 -8.08
CA ASN A 363 -26.00 19.56 -7.87
C ASN A 363 -26.04 21.05 -7.53
N LEU A 364 -25.67 21.38 -6.28
CA LEU A 364 -25.70 22.75 -5.76
C LEU A 364 -24.51 23.60 -6.24
N LYS A 365 -23.39 22.98 -6.64
CA LYS A 365 -22.13 23.67 -6.93
C LYS A 365 -22.24 24.49 -8.22
N GLY A 366 -22.16 25.83 -8.12
CA GLY A 366 -22.28 26.73 -9.26
C GLY A 366 -23.69 26.90 -9.82
N ARG A 367 -24.70 26.28 -9.20
CA ARG A 367 -26.06 26.26 -9.75
C ARG A 367 -26.69 27.64 -9.85
N TYR A 368 -26.60 28.46 -8.81
CA TYR A 368 -27.27 29.77 -8.77
C TYR A 368 -26.74 30.70 -9.87
N SER A 369 -25.42 30.73 -10.06
CA SER A 369 -24.77 31.57 -11.08
C SER A 369 -24.97 31.04 -12.50
N ILE A 370 -25.00 29.73 -12.70
CA ILE A 370 -25.17 29.10 -14.02
C ILE A 370 -26.64 29.09 -14.45
N SER A 371 -27.59 28.81 -13.55
CA SER A 371 -29.03 28.80 -13.87
C SER A 371 -29.50 30.16 -14.36
N LYS A 372 -29.03 31.25 -13.74
CA LYS A 372 -29.35 32.62 -14.19
C LYS A 372 -28.87 32.90 -15.62
N ARG A 373 -27.77 32.28 -16.05
CA ARG A 373 -27.24 32.41 -17.42
C ARG A 373 -28.02 31.56 -18.43
N MET A 374 -28.53 30.41 -17.99
CA MET A 374 -29.42 29.56 -18.80
C MET A 374 -30.83 30.13 -18.96
N SER A 375 -31.27 31.03 -18.08
CA SER A 375 -32.60 31.64 -18.19
C SER A 375 -32.83 32.34 -19.54
N THR A 376 -31.80 32.94 -20.14
CA THR A 376 -31.88 33.57 -21.47
C THR A 376 -31.85 32.57 -22.63
N PHE A 377 -31.49 31.31 -22.37
CA PHE A 377 -31.46 30.23 -23.35
C PHE A 377 -32.77 29.44 -23.38
N LEU A 378 -33.47 29.35 -22.24
CA LEU A 378 -34.72 28.60 -22.06
C LEU A 378 -35.99 29.45 -22.20
N LEU A 379 -35.83 30.76 -22.34
CA LEU A 379 -36.86 31.73 -22.73
C LEU A 379 -36.69 32.05 -24.21
#